data_AF-A0A652JSP6-F1
#
_entry.id   AF-A0A652JSP6-F1
#
_cell.length_a   1.000
_cell.length_b   1.000
_cell.length_c   1.000
_cell.angle_alpha   90.00
_cell.angle_beta   90.00
_cell.angle_gamma   90.00
#
_symmetry.space_group_name_H-M   'P 1'
#
loop_
_entity.id
_entity.type
_entity.pdbx_description
1 polymer ?
#
loop_
_entity_poly.entity_id
_entity_poly.type
_entity_poly.pdbx_seq_one_letter_code
_entity_poly.pdbx_strand_id
1 'polypeptide(L)'
;MATFVTRAQWGARASRGVSGSITPAQGGVVVHHVDAVRVAKADHADCAAQVRGIQNYHMDSNGWADIAYSHLACVHGYLFQGRGENVRTAAQGTTQGNDDWYAVCALTGGTSSTYDVITSQLIDAIRYGINRLRSSGGAAQAITGHRDHHATECPGALYTRVISGEVNPGGGPLPYPGVTFRQSPATVHASVATWQYRMNNAHGFALTVDGQYGPGSDAACRSFQSRKGLTVDGLVGPATWGATFA
;
A
#
# COMPACT_ATOMS: atom_id res chain seq x y z
N MET A 1 -1.30 -20.54 -1.13
CA MET A 1 -2.63 -19.99 -0.76
C MET A 1 -2.58 -19.52 0.67
N ALA A 2 -3.03 -18.29 0.93
CA ALA A 2 -2.99 -17.70 2.26
C ALA A 2 -4.18 -18.13 3.13
N THR A 3 -3.99 -18.14 4.45
CA THR A 3 -5.02 -18.50 5.43
C THR A 3 -5.53 -17.25 6.15
N PHE A 4 -6.85 -17.08 6.27
CA PHE A 4 -7.44 -15.96 7.01
C PHE A 4 -7.55 -16.28 8.50
N VAL A 5 -7.18 -15.32 9.34
CA VAL A 5 -7.30 -15.40 10.81
C VAL A 5 -8.21 -14.28 11.29
N THR A 6 -9.40 -14.66 11.77
CA THR A 6 -10.40 -13.70 12.29
C THR A 6 -9.95 -13.09 13.60
N ARG A 7 -10.57 -11.96 13.95
CA ARG A 7 -10.38 -11.30 15.25
C ARG A 7 -10.52 -12.24 16.45
N ALA A 8 -11.51 -13.13 16.43
CA ALA A 8 -11.70 -14.11 17.49
C ALA A 8 -10.53 -15.12 17.56
N GLN A 9 -10.05 -15.61 16.42
CA GLN A 9 -8.99 -16.61 16.34
C GLN A 9 -7.64 -16.09 16.85
N TRP A 10 -7.29 -14.83 16.58
CA TRP A 10 -6.05 -14.25 17.09
C TRP A 10 -6.20 -13.60 18.48
N GLY A 11 -7.40 -13.66 19.09
CA GLY A 11 -7.65 -13.13 20.42
C GLY A 11 -7.63 -11.61 20.48
N ALA A 12 -8.26 -10.96 19.50
CA ALA A 12 -8.44 -9.52 19.47
C ALA A 12 -9.22 -9.04 20.69
N ARG A 13 -8.75 -7.97 21.33
CA ARG A 13 -9.61 -7.25 22.26
C ARG A 13 -10.65 -6.41 21.51
N ALA A 14 -11.71 -6.04 22.23
CA ALA A 14 -12.77 -5.18 21.72
C ALA A 14 -12.22 -3.80 21.33
N SER A 15 -12.73 -3.23 20.23
CA SER A 15 -12.42 -1.86 19.84
C SER A 15 -13.16 -0.85 20.74
N ARG A 16 -12.64 0.37 20.86
CA ARG A 16 -13.27 1.48 21.59
C ARG A 16 -14.15 2.38 20.70
N GLY A 17 -14.66 1.82 19.59
CA GLY A 17 -15.48 2.54 18.60
C GLY A 17 -14.68 3.01 17.38
N VAL A 18 -14.85 2.33 16.25
CA VAL A 18 -14.22 2.65 14.96
C VAL A 18 -15.23 3.25 13.99
N SER A 19 -14.78 4.15 13.11
CA SER A 19 -15.64 4.78 12.10
C SER A 19 -15.82 3.88 10.87
N GLY A 20 -17.06 3.77 10.39
CA GLY A 20 -17.36 3.16 9.08
C GLY A 20 -17.26 4.14 7.91
N SER A 21 -16.95 5.42 8.18
CA SER A 21 -16.79 6.45 7.13
C SER A 21 -15.46 6.24 6.43
N ILE A 22 -15.50 5.56 5.28
CA ILE A 22 -14.35 5.29 4.42
C ILE A 22 -14.79 5.34 2.95
N THR A 23 -13.92 5.86 2.08
CA THR A 23 -14.09 6.11 0.64
C THR A 23 -13.02 5.39 -0.20
N PRO A 24 -12.84 4.06 -0.06
CA PRO A 24 -11.71 3.33 -0.64
C PRO A 24 -11.72 3.28 -2.19
N ALA A 25 -12.83 3.68 -2.81
CA ALA A 25 -12.94 3.86 -4.25
C ALA A 25 -12.19 5.11 -4.78
N GLN A 26 -11.82 6.05 -3.90
CA GLN A 26 -11.01 7.23 -4.27
C GLN A 26 -9.50 6.94 -4.23
N GLY A 27 -9.09 5.92 -3.49
CA GLY A 27 -7.69 5.52 -3.34
C GLY A 27 -7.46 4.08 -3.75
N GLY A 28 -7.50 3.17 -2.77
CA GLY A 28 -7.22 1.76 -2.97
C GLY A 28 -6.60 1.12 -1.72
N VAL A 29 -5.46 0.44 -1.89
CA VAL A 29 -4.78 -0.24 -0.79
C VAL A 29 -3.33 0.22 -0.66
N VAL A 30 -2.93 0.57 0.56
CA VAL A 30 -1.54 0.90 0.90
C VAL A 30 -0.89 -0.27 1.62
N VAL A 31 0.32 -0.61 1.18
CA VAL A 31 1.16 -1.62 1.82
C VAL A 31 2.04 -0.94 2.86
N HIS A 32 2.07 -1.53 4.05
CA HIS A 32 2.88 -1.11 5.20
C HIS A 32 3.80 -2.23 5.68
N HIS A 33 4.78 -1.86 6.49
CA HIS A 33 5.49 -2.75 7.42
C HIS A 33 5.31 -2.21 8.85
N VAL A 34 5.70 -2.97 9.88
CA VAL A 34 5.39 -2.63 11.28
C VAL A 34 6.27 -1.50 11.80
N ASP A 35 7.59 -1.63 11.72
CA ASP A 35 8.53 -0.76 12.42
C ASP A 35 9.92 -0.74 11.74
N ALA A 36 10.77 0.20 12.18
CA ALA A 36 12.18 0.31 11.80
C ALA A 36 13.07 -0.81 12.36
N VAL A 37 12.52 -1.70 13.21
CA VAL A 37 13.21 -2.89 13.74
C VAL A 37 12.65 -4.15 13.09
N ARG A 38 13.50 -5.17 12.94
CA ARG A 38 13.08 -6.51 12.49
C ARG A 38 12.08 -7.12 13.47
N VAL A 39 10.94 -7.58 12.95
CA VAL A 39 9.87 -8.15 13.76
C VAL A 39 9.31 -9.47 13.23
N ALA A 40 9.76 -9.93 12.06
CA ALA A 40 9.31 -11.20 11.50
C ALA A 40 9.58 -12.34 12.49
N LYS A 41 8.55 -13.14 12.75
CA LYS A 41 8.65 -14.31 13.64
C LYS A 41 9.17 -15.52 12.88
N ALA A 42 9.96 -16.34 13.58
CA ALA A 42 10.43 -17.61 13.04
C ALA A 42 9.23 -18.56 12.87
N ASP A 43 8.39 -18.66 13.88
CA ASP A 43 7.23 -19.55 13.90
C ASP A 43 5.90 -18.80 13.80
N HIS A 44 4.96 -19.35 13.03
CA HIS A 44 3.64 -18.75 12.86
C HIS A 44 2.86 -18.67 14.17
N ALA A 45 3.08 -19.60 15.09
CA ALA A 45 2.43 -19.64 16.40
C ALA A 45 2.61 -18.32 17.19
N ASP A 46 3.70 -17.59 16.95
CA ASP A 46 4.00 -16.33 17.62
C ASP A 46 3.35 -15.10 16.95
N CYS A 47 2.87 -15.23 15.71
CA CYS A 47 2.31 -14.10 14.95
C CYS A 47 1.04 -13.55 15.60
N ALA A 48 0.18 -14.40 16.17
CA ALA A 48 -1.02 -13.91 16.86
C ALA A 48 -0.66 -13.06 18.10
N ALA A 49 0.39 -13.44 18.84
CA ALA A 49 0.89 -12.65 19.96
C ALA A 49 1.47 -11.31 19.51
N GLN A 50 2.19 -11.30 18.38
CA GLN A 50 2.68 -10.07 17.77
C GLN A 50 1.54 -9.13 17.35
N VAL A 51 0.49 -9.63 16.70
CA VAL A 51 -0.67 -8.81 16.29
C VAL A 51 -1.40 -8.22 17.50
N ARG A 52 -1.58 -9.01 18.58
CA ARG A 52 -2.09 -8.48 19.86
C ARG A 52 -1.19 -7.40 20.44
N GLY A 53 0.13 -7.58 20.38
CA GLY A 53 1.09 -6.56 20.81
C GLY A 53 0.92 -5.24 20.07
N ILE A 54 0.76 -5.28 18.75
CA ILE A 54 0.51 -4.09 17.91
C ILE A 54 -0.83 -3.44 18.29
N GLN A 55 -1.90 -4.23 18.47
CA GLN A 55 -3.20 -3.70 18.92
C GLN A 55 -3.10 -3.05 20.31
N ASN A 56 -2.34 -3.65 21.22
CA ASN A 56 -2.14 -3.13 22.57
C ASN A 56 -1.43 -1.78 22.51
N TYR A 57 -0.29 -1.71 21.82
CA TYR A 57 0.44 -0.46 21.62
C TYR A 57 -0.45 0.64 21.02
N HIS A 58 -1.21 0.33 19.96
CA HIS A 58 -2.08 1.31 19.32
C HIS A 58 -3.16 1.88 20.24
N MET A 59 -3.82 1.08 21.08
CA MET A 59 -4.89 1.65 21.93
C MET A 59 -4.40 2.09 23.31
N ASP A 60 -3.30 1.55 23.83
CA ASP A 60 -2.82 1.89 25.18
C ASP A 60 -1.77 3.00 25.13
N SER A 61 -0.90 2.99 24.13
CA SER A 61 0.14 4.03 23.97
C SER A 61 -0.32 5.17 23.08
N ASN A 62 -0.95 4.89 21.92
CA ASN A 62 -1.40 5.96 21.01
C ASN A 62 -2.82 6.45 21.31
N GLY A 63 -3.54 5.79 22.21
CA GLY A 63 -4.94 6.14 22.53
C GLY A 63 -5.94 5.88 21.40
N TRP A 64 -5.57 5.12 20.37
CA TRP A 64 -6.46 4.85 19.24
C TRP A 64 -7.59 3.89 19.61
N ALA A 65 -8.67 3.90 18.82
CA ALA A 65 -9.81 3.03 19.09
C ALA A 65 -9.54 1.53 18.85
N ASP A 66 -8.61 1.21 17.95
CA ASP A 66 -8.22 -0.15 17.59
C ASP A 66 -6.88 -0.15 16.85
N ILE A 67 -6.37 -1.35 16.53
CA ILE A 67 -5.27 -1.55 15.57
C ILE A 67 -5.49 -0.73 14.29
N ALA A 68 -4.46 -0.08 13.74
CA ALA A 68 -4.63 0.89 12.66
C ALA A 68 -4.98 0.30 11.28
N TYR A 69 -4.57 -0.93 11.03
CA TYR A 69 -4.58 -1.54 9.69
C TYR A 69 -5.88 -2.28 9.42
N SER A 70 -6.27 -2.36 8.14
CA SER A 70 -7.41 -3.17 7.69
C SER A 70 -7.10 -4.66 7.87
N HIS A 71 -5.92 -5.10 7.41
CA HIS A 71 -5.41 -6.46 7.58
C HIS A 71 -3.90 -6.47 7.86
N LEU A 72 -3.40 -7.55 8.47
CA LEU A 72 -1.98 -7.78 8.70
C LEU A 72 -1.53 -9.11 8.10
N ALA A 73 -0.44 -9.12 7.34
CA ALA A 73 0.07 -10.29 6.64
C ALA A 73 1.37 -10.78 7.27
N CYS A 74 1.45 -12.05 7.67
CA CYS A 74 2.69 -12.61 8.22
C CYS A 74 3.54 -13.32 7.16
N VAL A 75 4.82 -13.54 7.49
CA VAL A 75 5.80 -14.20 6.62
C VAL A 75 5.51 -15.69 6.35
N HIS A 76 4.50 -16.26 6.99
CA HIS A 76 4.07 -17.66 6.87
C HIS A 76 2.77 -17.83 6.08
N GLY A 77 2.29 -16.79 5.40
CA GLY A 77 1.11 -16.90 4.54
C GLY A 77 -0.22 -16.80 5.27
N TYR A 78 -0.26 -16.13 6.41
CA TYR A 78 -1.51 -15.86 7.13
C TYR A 78 -1.87 -14.38 7.06
N LEU A 79 -3.15 -14.11 6.89
CA LEU A 79 -3.74 -12.78 6.89
C LEU A 79 -4.64 -12.62 8.11
N PHE A 80 -4.20 -11.80 9.06
CA PHE A 80 -4.95 -11.46 10.26
C PHE A 80 -5.91 -10.31 9.96
N GLN A 81 -7.17 -10.48 10.36
CA GLN A 81 -8.17 -9.43 10.32
C GLN A 81 -7.81 -8.32 11.31
N GLY A 82 -7.53 -7.11 10.82
CA GLY A 82 -7.38 -5.91 11.63
C GLY A 82 -8.74 -5.25 11.85
N ARG A 83 -8.89 -3.99 11.42
CA ARG A 83 -10.19 -3.30 11.36
C ARG A 83 -11.13 -3.93 10.34
N GLY A 84 -10.59 -4.59 9.31
CA GLY A 84 -11.34 -5.24 8.25
C GLY A 84 -11.85 -4.27 7.18
N GLU A 85 -12.76 -4.79 6.37
CA GLU A 85 -13.43 -4.09 5.28
C GLU A 85 -14.50 -3.11 5.82
N ASN A 86 -14.75 -2.02 5.09
CA ASN A 86 -15.74 -0.97 5.39
C ASN A 86 -15.51 -0.24 6.73
N VAL A 87 -14.28 -0.29 7.26
CA VAL A 87 -13.88 0.41 8.47
C VAL A 87 -12.67 1.28 8.17
N ARG A 88 -12.78 2.56 8.53
CA ARG A 88 -11.73 3.57 8.37
C ARG A 88 -10.43 3.14 9.05
N THR A 89 -9.30 3.33 8.38
CA THR A 89 -7.97 3.01 8.94
C THR A 89 -7.46 4.11 9.88
N ALA A 90 -6.31 3.89 10.50
CA ALA A 90 -5.53 4.94 11.18
C ALA A 90 -4.05 4.86 10.77
N ALA A 91 -3.77 4.32 9.59
CA ALA A 91 -2.44 3.96 9.14
C ALA A 91 -1.80 5.01 8.22
N GLN A 92 -2.58 5.99 7.74
CA GLN A 92 -2.22 6.85 6.61
C GLN A 92 -1.87 8.28 7.02
N GLY A 93 -1.56 8.53 8.30
CA GLY A 93 -1.07 9.82 8.83
C GLY A 93 -1.97 11.07 8.69
N THR A 94 -3.02 11.04 7.86
CA THR A 94 -3.92 12.15 7.56
C THR A 94 -5.37 11.71 7.62
N THR A 95 -6.30 12.66 7.75
CA THR A 95 -7.73 12.35 7.72
C THR A 95 -8.14 11.77 6.37
N GLN A 96 -7.81 12.47 5.28
CA GLN A 96 -8.17 12.06 3.92
C GLN A 96 -7.54 10.71 3.54
N GLY A 97 -6.26 10.48 3.89
CA GLY A 97 -5.62 9.19 3.62
C GLY A 97 -6.34 8.04 4.31
N ASN A 98 -6.72 8.22 5.59
CA ASN A 98 -7.45 7.19 6.34
C ASN A 98 -8.88 6.97 5.85
N ASP A 99 -9.46 7.96 5.16
CA ASP A 99 -10.76 7.87 4.50
C ASP A 99 -10.63 7.16 3.14
N ASP A 100 -9.66 7.50 2.31
CA ASP A 100 -9.58 6.99 0.93
C ASP A 100 -8.85 5.65 0.77
N TRP A 101 -8.15 5.19 1.80
CA TRP A 101 -7.26 4.05 1.67
C TRP A 101 -7.40 3.02 2.78
N TYR A 102 -7.54 1.76 2.34
CA TYR A 102 -7.28 0.63 3.22
C TYR A 102 -5.78 0.40 3.39
N ALA A 103 -5.42 -0.34 4.44
CA ALA A 103 -4.03 -0.63 4.78
C ALA A 103 -3.80 -2.12 5.04
N VAL A 104 -2.83 -2.70 4.32
CA VAL A 104 -2.32 -4.06 4.58
C VAL A 104 -0.91 -3.93 5.15
N CYS A 105 -0.73 -4.33 6.41
CA CYS A 105 0.56 -4.27 7.08
C CYS A 105 1.25 -5.62 7.09
N ALA A 106 2.44 -5.72 6.51
CA ALA A 106 3.28 -6.89 6.64
C ALA A 106 3.93 -6.93 8.03
N LEU A 107 3.90 -8.09 8.69
CA LEU A 107 4.57 -8.36 9.96
C LEU A 107 6.08 -8.54 9.78
N THR A 108 6.69 -7.53 9.20
CA THR A 108 8.10 -7.36 8.88
C THR A 108 8.51 -5.96 9.30
N GLY A 109 9.81 -5.72 9.43
CA GLY A 109 10.34 -4.39 9.68
C GLY A 109 11.81 -4.29 9.33
N GLY A 110 12.51 -3.35 9.96
CA GLY A 110 13.92 -3.07 9.76
C GLY A 110 14.15 -1.77 8.97
N THR A 111 15.40 -1.50 8.66
CA THR A 111 15.84 -0.35 7.87
C THR A 111 16.45 -0.78 6.53
N SER A 112 16.84 0.17 5.68
CA SER A 112 17.52 -0.08 4.40
C SER A 112 18.69 -1.08 4.44
N SER A 113 19.36 -1.23 5.59
CA SER A 113 20.45 -2.19 5.80
C SER A 113 20.06 -3.47 6.56
N THR A 114 18.83 -3.55 7.10
CA THR A 114 18.44 -4.59 8.07
C THR A 114 17.02 -5.12 7.89
N TYR A 115 16.41 -4.96 6.72
CA TYR A 115 15.04 -5.45 6.51
C TYR A 115 14.88 -6.96 6.77
N ASP A 116 13.72 -7.32 7.31
CA ASP A 116 13.28 -8.71 7.34
C ASP A 116 13.13 -9.30 5.93
N VAL A 117 13.30 -10.62 5.85
CA VAL A 117 13.15 -11.36 4.60
C VAL A 117 11.69 -11.34 4.16
N ILE A 118 11.45 -10.97 2.90
CA ILE A 118 10.14 -11.03 2.25
C ILE A 118 9.97 -12.42 1.63
N THR A 119 9.15 -13.26 2.25
CA THR A 119 8.84 -14.61 1.77
C THR A 119 7.78 -14.57 0.66
N SER A 120 7.73 -15.61 -0.18
CA SER A 120 6.63 -15.76 -1.16
C SER A 120 5.27 -15.90 -0.46
N GLN A 121 5.24 -16.54 0.71
CA GLN A 121 4.03 -16.69 1.50
C GLN A 121 3.50 -15.34 2.02
N LEU A 122 4.40 -14.40 2.38
CA LEU A 122 4.00 -13.03 2.72
C LEU A 122 3.30 -12.35 1.54
N ILE A 123 3.86 -12.47 0.33
CA ILE A 123 3.28 -11.90 -0.88
C ILE A 123 1.90 -12.50 -1.16
N ASP A 124 1.75 -13.82 -1.01
CA ASP A 124 0.44 -14.49 -1.13
C ASP A 124 -0.59 -13.94 -0.13
N ALA A 125 -0.18 -13.70 1.12
CA ALA A 125 -1.05 -13.11 2.14
C ALA A 125 -1.42 -11.66 1.83
N ILE A 126 -0.47 -10.84 1.35
CA ILE A 126 -0.74 -9.46 0.92
C ILE A 126 -1.72 -9.45 -0.25
N ARG A 127 -1.50 -10.28 -1.29
CA ARG A 127 -2.41 -10.43 -2.44
C ARG A 127 -3.81 -10.82 -1.99
N TYR A 128 -3.90 -11.79 -1.07
CA TYR A 128 -5.17 -12.21 -0.52
C TYR A 128 -5.88 -11.06 0.21
N GLY A 129 -5.16 -10.27 1.00
CA GLY A 129 -5.72 -9.09 1.69
C GLY A 129 -6.20 -8.01 0.72
N ILE A 130 -5.41 -7.66 -0.29
CA ILE A 130 -5.82 -6.68 -1.31
C ILE A 130 -7.06 -7.17 -2.06
N ASN A 131 -7.11 -8.46 -2.44
CA ASN A 131 -8.27 -9.02 -3.12
C ASN A 131 -9.54 -8.94 -2.28
N ARG A 132 -9.46 -9.21 -0.97
CA ARG A 132 -10.59 -9.05 -0.05
C ARG A 132 -11.05 -7.60 0.05
N LEU A 133 -10.13 -6.66 0.20
CA LEU A 133 -10.45 -5.23 0.33
C LEU A 133 -11.09 -4.67 -0.94
N ARG A 134 -10.71 -5.18 -2.12
CA ARG A 134 -11.38 -4.86 -3.39
C ARG A 134 -12.78 -5.49 -3.47
N SER A 135 -12.86 -6.81 -3.33
CA SER A 135 -14.11 -7.57 -3.56
C SER A 135 -15.19 -7.30 -2.53
N SER A 136 -14.83 -7.14 -1.25
CA SER A 136 -15.77 -6.99 -0.14
C SER A 136 -15.79 -5.58 0.46
N GLY A 137 -14.73 -4.79 0.22
CA GLY A 137 -14.58 -3.44 0.76
C GLY A 137 -14.66 -2.32 -0.28
N GLY A 138 -14.78 -2.64 -1.57
CA GLY A 138 -14.94 -1.64 -2.64
C GLY A 138 -13.69 -0.80 -2.93
N ALA A 139 -12.48 -1.26 -2.58
CA ALA A 139 -11.26 -0.54 -2.93
C ALA A 139 -11.07 -0.41 -4.44
N ALA A 140 -10.59 0.76 -4.85
CA ALA A 140 -10.09 0.98 -6.20
C ALA A 140 -8.81 0.15 -6.48
N GLN A 141 -8.37 0.19 -7.73
CA GLN A 141 -7.28 -0.66 -8.20
C GLN A 141 -5.91 -0.20 -7.70
N ALA A 142 -5.74 1.04 -7.24
CA ALA A 142 -4.44 1.55 -6.86
C ALA A 142 -3.81 0.71 -5.72
N ILE A 143 -2.53 0.41 -5.87
CA ILE A 143 -1.69 -0.18 -4.83
C ILE A 143 -0.47 0.71 -4.68
N THR A 144 -0.21 1.21 -3.48
CA THR A 144 0.93 2.08 -3.18
C THR A 144 1.66 1.60 -1.93
N GLY A 145 2.86 2.14 -1.68
CA GLY A 145 3.54 2.01 -0.39
C GLY A 145 3.19 3.19 0.52
N HIS A 146 3.36 3.03 1.84
CA HIS A 146 3.14 4.13 2.78
C HIS A 146 4.00 5.37 2.45
N ARG A 147 5.21 5.16 1.94
CA ARG A 147 6.10 6.24 1.48
C ARG A 147 5.58 7.08 0.31
N ASP A 148 4.58 6.58 -0.42
CA ASP A 148 3.92 7.36 -1.48
C ASP A 148 2.94 8.40 -0.90
N HIS A 149 2.67 8.33 0.42
CA HIS A 149 1.79 9.23 1.17
C HIS A 149 2.55 10.10 2.17
N HIS A 150 3.69 9.60 2.68
CA HIS A 150 4.44 10.21 3.77
C HIS A 150 5.95 10.06 3.60
N ALA A 151 6.72 10.99 4.17
CA ALA A 151 8.17 10.85 4.29
C ALA A 151 8.51 9.75 5.32
N THR A 152 8.58 8.49 4.87
CA THR A 152 8.85 7.32 5.71
C THR A 152 9.61 6.24 4.94
N GLU A 153 10.34 5.37 5.64
CA GLU A 153 10.91 4.17 5.02
C GLU A 153 9.83 3.10 4.72
N CYS A 154 8.68 3.13 5.39
CA CYS A 154 7.60 2.17 5.19
C CYS A 154 7.10 2.17 3.72
N PRO A 155 6.95 1.01 3.05
CA PRO A 155 6.91 -0.36 3.57
C PRO A 155 8.26 -1.11 3.53
N GLY A 156 9.38 -0.39 3.52
CA GLY A 156 10.72 -0.97 3.53
C GLY A 156 11.01 -1.83 2.30
N ALA A 157 11.58 -3.02 2.51
CA ALA A 157 11.90 -3.97 1.43
C ALA A 157 10.72 -4.32 0.51
N LEU A 158 9.48 -4.18 0.98
CA LEU A 158 8.29 -4.45 0.16
C LEU A 158 8.07 -3.42 -0.95
N TYR A 159 8.67 -2.23 -0.86
CA TYR A 159 8.37 -1.17 -1.83
C TYR A 159 8.72 -1.59 -3.26
N THR A 160 9.82 -2.33 -3.44
CA THR A 160 10.20 -2.87 -4.76
C THR A 160 9.18 -3.90 -5.29
N ARG A 161 8.50 -4.63 -4.40
CA ARG A 161 7.44 -5.59 -4.74
C ARG A 161 6.09 -4.91 -5.00
N VAL A 162 5.87 -3.74 -4.40
CA VAL A 162 4.74 -2.85 -4.72
C VAL A 162 4.90 -2.34 -6.14
N ILE A 163 6.00 -1.65 -6.44
CA ILE A 163 6.20 -1.00 -7.74
C ILE A 163 6.34 -1.99 -8.91
N SER A 164 6.80 -3.22 -8.66
CA SER A 164 6.83 -4.27 -9.68
C SER A 164 5.46 -4.86 -9.98
N GLY A 165 4.46 -4.57 -9.13
CA GLY A 165 3.14 -5.19 -9.18
C GLY A 165 3.09 -6.61 -8.61
N GLU A 166 4.18 -7.12 -8.03
CA GLU A 166 4.20 -8.47 -7.47
C GLU A 166 3.11 -8.65 -6.40
N VAL A 167 2.76 -7.61 -5.64
CA VAL A 167 1.67 -7.67 -4.64
C VAL A 167 0.26 -7.59 -5.24
N ASN A 168 0.10 -7.32 -6.54
CA ASN A 168 -1.21 -7.23 -7.19
C ASN A 168 -1.92 -8.61 -7.16
N PRO A 169 -3.21 -8.68 -6.75
CA PRO A 169 -4.04 -9.86 -6.98
C PRO A 169 -4.00 -10.30 -8.45
N GLY A 170 -3.58 -11.55 -8.69
CA GLY A 170 -3.36 -12.09 -10.05
C GLY A 170 -1.91 -12.00 -10.56
N GLY A 171 -1.04 -11.27 -9.86
CA GLY A 171 0.33 -11.00 -10.28
C GLY A 171 0.41 -9.99 -11.44
N GLY A 172 1.62 -9.80 -11.97
CA GLY A 172 1.89 -8.89 -13.09
C GLY A 172 2.03 -7.41 -12.70
N PRO A 173 2.11 -6.50 -13.69
CA PRO A 173 2.28 -5.06 -13.46
C PRO A 173 1.22 -4.46 -12.55
N LEU A 174 1.54 -3.31 -11.95
CA LEU A 174 0.57 -2.54 -11.19
C LEU A 174 -0.63 -2.15 -12.08
N PRO A 175 -1.88 -2.36 -11.62
CA PRO A 175 -3.05 -1.95 -12.38
C PRO A 175 -3.15 -0.42 -12.42
N TYR A 176 -3.79 0.10 -13.46
CA TYR A 176 -4.07 1.53 -13.56
C TYR A 176 -4.91 2.00 -12.36
N PRO A 177 -4.51 3.09 -11.66
CA PRO A 177 -5.17 3.52 -10.42
C PRO A 177 -6.59 4.06 -10.61
N GLY A 178 -7.06 4.23 -11.85
CA GLY A 178 -8.38 4.82 -12.13
C GLY A 178 -8.40 6.35 -12.17
N VAL A 179 -7.25 6.99 -11.96
CA VAL A 179 -7.09 8.45 -11.96
C VAL A 179 -6.12 8.86 -13.05
N THR A 180 -6.57 9.71 -13.99
CA THR A 180 -5.70 10.24 -15.05
C THR A 180 -4.84 11.36 -14.51
N PHE A 181 -3.52 11.29 -14.73
CA PHE A 181 -2.62 12.36 -14.28
C PHE A 181 -2.51 13.45 -15.34
N ARG A 182 -2.67 14.70 -14.91
CA ARG A 182 -2.63 15.90 -15.77
C ARG A 182 -2.09 17.09 -14.99
N GLN A 183 -1.57 18.08 -15.70
CA GLN A 183 -0.98 19.29 -15.11
C GLN A 183 -2.02 20.36 -14.71
N SER A 184 -3.15 20.42 -15.40
CA SER A 184 -4.13 21.51 -15.22
C SER A 184 -5.57 20.98 -15.06
N PRO A 185 -6.17 21.10 -13.86
CA PRO A 185 -5.48 21.30 -12.58
C PRO A 185 -4.52 20.13 -12.31
N ALA A 186 -3.45 20.40 -11.54
CA ALA A 186 -2.45 19.38 -11.24
C ALA A 186 -3.10 18.23 -10.46
N THR A 187 -2.95 17.01 -10.94
CA THR A 187 -3.38 15.83 -10.20
C THR A 187 -2.50 15.67 -8.97
N VAL A 188 -3.11 15.66 -7.78
CA VAL A 188 -2.46 15.36 -6.50
C VAL A 188 -3.00 14.04 -6.00
N HIS A 189 -2.18 12.99 -6.02
CA HIS A 189 -2.58 11.64 -5.65
C HIS A 189 -1.35 10.78 -5.35
N ALA A 190 -1.44 9.85 -4.39
CA ALA A 190 -0.30 8.99 -4.02
C ALA A 190 0.25 8.16 -5.19
N SER A 191 -0.62 7.74 -6.12
CA SER A 191 -0.17 7.03 -7.33
C SER A 191 0.68 7.88 -8.27
N VAL A 192 0.66 9.22 -8.15
CA VAL A 192 1.60 10.10 -8.86
C VAL A 192 3.02 9.91 -8.31
N ALA A 193 3.18 9.80 -6.99
CA ALA A 193 4.48 9.52 -6.38
C ALA A 193 5.01 8.14 -6.80
N THR A 194 4.14 7.12 -6.82
CA THR A 194 4.50 5.79 -7.34
C THR A 194 4.99 5.85 -8.80
N TRP A 195 4.31 6.63 -9.66
CA TRP A 195 4.71 6.81 -11.05
C TRP A 195 6.00 7.61 -11.19
N GLN A 196 6.17 8.72 -10.46
CA GLN A 196 7.40 9.53 -10.45
C GLN A 196 8.62 8.67 -10.04
N TYR A 197 8.46 7.87 -8.98
CA TYR A 197 9.51 6.95 -8.55
C TYR A 197 9.88 5.94 -9.65
N ARG A 198 8.88 5.32 -10.31
CA ARG A 198 9.12 4.37 -11.41
C ARG A 198 9.78 5.04 -12.60
N MET A 199 9.38 6.25 -12.95
CA MET A 199 9.99 7.05 -14.03
C MET A 199 11.48 7.30 -13.77
N ASN A 200 11.85 7.62 -12.53
CA ASN A 200 13.25 7.82 -12.19
C ASN A 200 14.05 6.53 -12.26
N ASN A 201 13.56 5.47 -11.61
CA ASN A 201 14.35 4.25 -11.39
C ASN A 201 14.35 3.27 -12.56
N ALA A 202 13.32 3.27 -13.41
CA ALA A 202 13.21 2.35 -14.55
C ALA A 202 13.40 3.03 -15.92
N HIS A 203 13.17 4.34 -16.01
CA HIS A 203 13.14 5.06 -17.29
C HIS A 203 14.13 6.23 -17.37
N GLY A 204 14.99 6.40 -16.34
CA GLY A 204 16.12 7.31 -16.32
C GLY A 204 15.76 8.79 -16.20
N PHE A 205 14.59 9.12 -15.65
CA PHE A 205 14.23 10.51 -15.37
C PHE A 205 14.75 10.99 -14.02
N ALA A 206 14.65 12.29 -13.76
CA ALA A 206 15.06 12.94 -12.52
C ALA A 206 13.94 13.86 -12.00
N LEU A 207 12.77 13.27 -11.74
CA LEU A 207 11.61 13.94 -11.17
C LEU A 207 11.72 14.07 -9.65
N THR A 208 11.19 15.16 -9.10
CA THR A 208 10.81 15.20 -7.69
C THR A 208 9.68 14.20 -7.47
N VAL A 209 9.79 13.36 -6.43
CA VAL A 209 8.74 12.40 -6.04
C VAL A 209 7.92 13.05 -4.93
N ASP A 210 6.91 13.84 -5.31
CA ASP A 210 6.11 14.67 -4.42
C ASP A 210 4.60 14.37 -4.48
N GLY A 211 4.18 13.44 -5.34
CA GLY A 211 2.77 13.10 -5.51
C GLY A 211 1.95 14.16 -6.26
N GLN A 212 2.60 15.15 -6.86
CA GLN A 212 1.96 16.21 -7.63
C GLN A 212 2.37 16.16 -9.10
N TYR A 213 1.40 16.11 -9.99
CA TYR A 213 1.66 16.07 -11.43
C TYR A 213 1.89 17.49 -11.97
N GLY A 214 3.07 18.04 -11.68
CA GLY A 214 3.49 19.37 -12.13
C GLY A 214 4.11 19.41 -13.54
N PRO A 215 4.62 20.58 -13.99
CA PRO A 215 5.22 20.75 -15.31
C PRO A 215 6.37 19.78 -15.64
N GLY A 216 7.20 19.44 -14.65
CA GLY A 216 8.27 18.44 -14.82
C GLY A 216 7.73 17.05 -15.12
N SER A 217 6.64 16.65 -14.46
CA SER A 217 5.94 15.39 -14.70
C SER A 217 5.31 15.35 -16.10
N ASP A 218 4.65 16.43 -16.54
CA ASP A 218 4.10 16.55 -17.90
C ASP A 218 5.19 16.40 -18.97
N ALA A 219 6.30 17.13 -18.83
CA ALA A 219 7.42 17.06 -19.77
C ALA A 219 8.04 15.66 -19.84
N ALA A 220 8.23 15.00 -18.69
CA ALA A 220 8.73 13.63 -18.63
C ALA A 220 7.74 12.63 -19.24
N CYS A 221 6.45 12.82 -19.01
CA CYS A 221 5.40 12.00 -19.60
C CYS A 221 5.41 12.10 -21.14
N ARG A 222 5.43 13.31 -21.71
CA ARG A 222 5.50 13.51 -23.16
C ARG A 222 6.75 12.86 -23.77
N SER A 223 7.89 13.04 -23.10
CA SER A 223 9.15 12.41 -23.52
C SER A 223 9.04 10.88 -23.49
N PHE A 224 8.45 10.32 -22.44
CA PHE A 224 8.23 8.89 -22.30
C PHE A 224 7.25 8.35 -23.34
N GLN A 225 6.13 9.02 -23.57
CA GLN A 225 5.14 8.67 -24.58
C GLN A 225 5.78 8.62 -25.98
N SER A 226 6.58 9.63 -26.33
CA SER A 226 7.34 9.65 -27.58
C SER A 226 8.29 8.44 -27.68
N ARG A 227 9.07 8.14 -26.64
CA ARG A 227 9.98 6.98 -26.61
C ARG A 227 9.26 5.62 -26.71
N LYS A 228 7.99 5.56 -26.30
CA LYS A 228 7.18 4.33 -26.32
C LYS A 228 6.23 4.24 -27.52
N GLY A 229 6.23 5.23 -28.42
CA GLY A 229 5.32 5.27 -29.56
C GLY A 229 3.85 5.44 -29.17
N LEU A 230 3.58 6.12 -28.06
CA LEU A 230 2.23 6.44 -27.58
C LEU A 230 1.81 7.84 -28.05
N THR A 231 0.51 8.13 -27.94
CA THR A 231 -0.01 9.50 -28.09
C THR A 231 0.71 10.44 -27.13
N VAL A 232 1.29 11.53 -27.64
CA VAL A 232 2.06 12.50 -26.85
C VAL A 232 1.16 13.61 -26.32
N ASP A 233 0.21 13.24 -25.47
CA ASP A 233 -0.78 14.15 -24.88
C ASP A 233 -0.37 14.70 -23.51
N GLY A 234 0.69 14.15 -22.90
CA GLY A 234 1.14 14.49 -21.54
C GLY A 234 0.22 13.96 -20.44
N LEU A 235 -0.69 13.05 -20.77
CA LEU A 235 -1.60 12.41 -19.83
C LEU A 235 -1.10 11.01 -19.43
N VAL A 236 -1.05 10.75 -18.14
CA VAL A 236 -0.87 9.37 -17.64
C VAL A 236 -2.24 8.72 -17.54
N GLY A 237 -2.74 8.23 -18.68
CA GLY A 237 -3.90 7.34 -18.76
C GLY A 237 -3.50 5.86 -18.76
N PRO A 238 -4.45 4.93 -18.99
CA PRO A 238 -4.19 3.49 -18.95
C PRO A 238 -3.03 3.02 -19.83
N ALA A 239 -2.90 3.54 -21.06
CA ALA A 239 -1.83 3.17 -21.98
C ALA A 239 -0.45 3.63 -21.49
N THR A 240 -0.32 4.90 -21.08
CA THR A 240 0.92 5.46 -20.52
C THR A 240 1.32 4.70 -19.26
N TRP A 241 0.37 4.45 -18.34
CA TRP A 241 0.59 3.70 -17.12
C TRP A 241 1.07 2.27 -17.42
N GLY A 242 0.36 1.56 -18.30
CA GLY A 242 0.73 0.20 -18.71
C GLY A 242 2.17 0.14 -19.24
N ALA A 243 2.56 1.09 -20.08
CA ALA A 243 3.93 1.16 -20.58
C ALA A 243 4.97 1.51 -19.50
N THR A 244 4.61 2.30 -18.47
CA THR A 244 5.51 2.66 -17.36
C THR A 244 5.84 1.45 -16.46
N PHE A 245 4.87 0.55 -16.27
CA PHE A 245 4.96 -0.58 -15.35
C PHE A 245 5.10 -1.96 -16.01
N ALA A 246 5.11 -2.03 -17.35
CA ALA A 246 5.46 -3.22 -18.11
C ALA A 246 6.90 -3.70 -17.84
#